data_AF-A0A9E2MJX4-F1
#
_entry.id   AF-A0A9E2MJX4-F1
#
_cell.length_a   1.000
_cell.length_b   1.000
_cell.length_c   1.000
_cell.angle_alpha   90.00
_cell.angle_beta   90.00
_cell.angle_gamma   90.00
#
_symmetry.space_group_name_H-M   'P 1'
#
loop_
_entity.id
_entity.type
_entity.pdbx_description
1 polymer ?
#
loop_
_entity_poly.entity_id
_entity_poly.type
_entity_poly.pdbx_seq_one_letter_code
_entity_poly.pdbx_strand_id
1 'polypeptide(L)'
;MTVVELEVTKSADELAKTYIVKGILSEKKEDDALHVAIATCAEMDALVTWNFKHLANLRKAELFYSASLEKGYLKKLEIVTPMEVSNYES
;
A
#
# COMPACT_ATOMS: atom_id res chain seq x y z
N MET A 1 -0.91 17.55 -14.95
CA MET A 1 -1.09 16.33 -14.16
C MET A 1 -2.37 15.67 -14.63
N THR A 2 -2.25 14.60 -15.41
CA THR A 2 -3.42 13.79 -15.79
C THR A 2 -3.72 12.88 -14.62
N VAL A 3 -4.94 12.92 -14.11
CA VAL A 3 -5.38 12.00 -13.05
C VAL A 3 -5.72 10.67 -13.72
N VAL A 4 -5.13 9.58 -13.24
CA VAL A 4 -5.45 8.22 -13.67
C VAL A 4 -6.20 7.55 -12.54
N GLU A 5 -7.39 7.06 -12.84
CA GLU A 5 -8.19 6.27 -11.91
C GLU A 5 -7.77 4.79 -12.02
N LEU A 6 -7.49 4.15 -10.87
CA LEU A 6 -7.13 2.74 -10.82
C LEU A 6 -8.33 1.92 -10.40
N GLU A 7 -8.71 0.96 -11.23
CA GLU A 7 -9.79 0.03 -10.92
C GLU A 7 -9.36 -1.02 -9.89
N VAL A 8 -10.31 -1.42 -9.06
CA VAL A 8 -10.13 -2.55 -8.14
C VAL A 8 -10.12 -3.84 -8.94
N THR A 9 -8.94 -4.45 -9.08
CA THR A 9 -8.81 -5.76 -9.74
C THR A 9 -9.00 -6.91 -8.75
N LYS A 10 -9.34 -8.10 -9.26
CA LYS A 10 -9.39 -9.32 -8.43
C LYS A 10 -8.07 -9.60 -7.72
N SER A 11 -6.95 -9.33 -8.39
CA SER A 11 -5.62 -9.51 -7.83
C SER A 11 -5.34 -8.56 -6.66
N ALA A 12 -5.85 -7.32 -6.72
CA ALA A 12 -5.77 -6.38 -5.61
C ALA A 12 -6.65 -6.82 -4.43
N ASP A 13 -7.86 -7.31 -4.69
CA ASP A 13 -8.75 -7.85 -3.64
C ASP A 13 -8.14 -9.07 -2.92
N GLU A 14 -7.56 -10.02 -3.67
CA GLU A 14 -6.88 -11.18 -3.10
C GLU A 14 -5.64 -10.80 -2.28
N LEU A 15 -4.89 -9.80 -2.75
CA LEU A 15 -3.71 -9.30 -2.06
C LEU A 15 -4.11 -8.54 -0.77
N ALA A 16 -5.18 -7.74 -0.82
CA ALA A 16 -5.74 -7.07 0.36
C ALA A 16 -6.17 -8.08 1.43
N LYS A 17 -6.90 -9.14 1.04
CA LYS A 17 -7.28 -10.25 1.93
C LYS A 17 -6.05 -10.95 2.53
N THR A 18 -4.99 -11.12 1.75
CA THR A 18 -3.73 -11.69 2.25
C THR A 18 -3.14 -10.84 3.38
N TYR A 19 -3.20 -9.51 3.28
CA TYR A 19 -2.73 -8.62 4.34
C TYR A 19 -3.54 -8.73 5.63
N ILE A 20 -4.86 -8.89 5.51
CA ILE A 20 -5.76 -9.08 6.66
C ILE A 20 -5.51 -10.44 7.33
N VAL A 21 -5.44 -11.52 6.54
CA VAL A 21 -5.19 -12.89 7.04
C VAL A 21 -3.83 -12.99 7.75
N LYS A 22 -2.81 -12.28 7.26
CA LYS A 22 -1.49 -12.20 7.89
C LYS A 22 -1.44 -11.26 9.11
N GLY A 23 -2.52 -10.58 9.44
CA GLY A 23 -2.61 -9.67 10.58
C GLY A 23 -1.81 -8.37 10.42
N ILE A 24 -1.43 -8.01 9.19
CA ILE A 24 -0.73 -6.74 8.89
C ILE A 24 -1.67 -5.56 9.16
N LEU A 25 -2.93 -5.76 8.78
CA LEU A 25 -4.06 -4.90 9.08
C LEU A 25 -5.18 -5.71 9.73
N SER A 26 -5.96 -5.05 10.57
CA SER A 26 -7.20 -5.62 11.12
C SER A 26 -8.31 -5.62 10.08
N GLU A 27 -9.27 -6.54 10.17
CA GLU A 27 -10.45 -6.60 9.27
C GLU A 27 -11.20 -5.26 9.14
N LYS A 28 -11.22 -4.44 10.19
CA LYS A 28 -11.82 -3.08 10.16
C LYS A 28 -11.11 -2.09 9.22
N LYS A 29 -9.98 -2.48 8.62
CA LYS A 29 -9.12 -1.66 7.75
C LYS A 29 -8.98 -2.29 6.37
N GLU A 30 -10.04 -2.92 5.89
CA GLU A 30 -10.10 -3.54 4.57
C GLU A 30 -9.86 -2.51 3.46
N ASP A 31 -10.46 -1.32 3.54
CA ASP A 31 -10.24 -0.25 2.56
C ASP A 31 -8.77 0.20 2.49
N ASP A 32 -8.10 0.31 3.64
CA ASP A 32 -6.66 0.63 3.70
C ASP A 32 -5.83 -0.50 3.08
N ALA A 33 -6.19 -1.76 3.34
CA ALA A 33 -5.52 -2.92 2.75
C ALA A 33 -5.69 -2.95 1.22
N LEU A 34 -6.89 -2.62 0.74
CA LEU A 34 -7.20 -2.55 -0.68
C LEU A 34 -6.42 -1.43 -1.37
N HIS A 35 -6.31 -0.26 -0.75
CA HIS A 35 -5.56 0.86 -1.30
C HIS A 35 -4.07 0.52 -1.51
N VAL A 36 -3.45 -0.14 -0.52
CA VAL A 36 -2.07 -0.64 -0.62
C VAL A 36 -1.95 -1.71 -1.70
N ALA A 37 -2.91 -2.64 -1.75
CA ALA A 37 -2.89 -3.71 -2.72
C ALA A 37 -3.00 -3.19 -4.15
N ILE A 38 -3.89 -2.23 -4.41
CA ILE A 38 -4.01 -1.58 -5.73
C ILE A 38 -2.70 -0.94 -6.14
N ALA A 39 -2.09 -0.13 -5.27
CA ALA A 39 -0.82 0.54 -5.56
C ALA A 39 0.33 -0.47 -5.81
N THR A 40 0.32 -1.59 -5.09
CA THR A 40 1.28 -2.69 -5.27
C THR A 40 1.06 -3.41 -6.60
N CYS A 41 -0.19 -3.75 -6.93
CA CYS A 41 -0.54 -4.40 -8.19
C CYS A 41 -0.26 -3.51 -9.41
N ALA A 42 -0.39 -2.19 -9.25
CA ALA A 42 -0.06 -1.20 -10.27
C ALA A 42 1.45 -0.91 -10.36
N GLU A 43 2.27 -1.60 -9.58
CA GLU A 43 3.73 -1.40 -9.52
C GLU A 43 4.11 0.07 -9.31
N MET A 44 3.42 0.76 -8.41
CA MET A 44 3.75 2.15 -8.07
C MET A 44 5.03 2.24 -7.25
N ASP A 45 5.76 3.34 -7.42
CA ASP A 45 6.96 3.63 -6.63
C ASP A 45 6.60 4.06 -5.21
N ALA A 46 5.55 4.86 -5.06
CA ALA A 46 5.11 5.37 -3.77
C ALA A 46 3.59 5.54 -3.68
N LEU A 47 3.07 5.37 -2.46
CA LEU A 47 1.70 5.66 -2.06
C LEU A 47 1.71 6.81 -1.06
N VAL A 48 1.16 7.96 -1.46
CA VAL A 48 1.00 9.12 -0.58
C VAL A 48 -0.30 8.98 0.19
N THR A 49 -0.24 8.88 1.53
CA THR A 49 -1.44 8.73 2.36
C THR A 49 -1.47 9.73 3.52
N TRP A 50 -2.65 10.28 3.77
CA TRP A 50 -2.94 11.09 4.95
C TRP A 50 -3.33 10.23 6.17
N ASN A 51 -3.54 8.92 6.00
CA ASN A 51 -3.95 8.01 7.08
C ASN A 51 -2.75 7.49 7.89
N PHE A 52 -2.04 8.43 8.52
CA PHE A 52 -0.71 8.20 9.08
C PHE A 52 -0.68 7.37 10.37
N LYS A 53 -1.78 7.28 11.13
CA LYS A 53 -1.73 6.59 12.44
C LYS A 53 -1.64 5.07 12.37
N HIS A 54 -1.84 4.47 11.19
CA HIS A 54 -1.99 3.03 11.09
C HIS A 54 -1.22 2.34 9.96
N LEU A 55 -0.83 3.06 8.91
CA LEU A 55 -0.12 2.48 7.77
C LEU A 55 1.37 2.81 7.77
N ALA A 56 1.75 4.00 8.22
CA ALA A 56 3.12 4.51 8.22
C ALA A 56 3.94 4.05 9.45
N ASN A 57 3.99 2.75 9.68
CA ASN A 57 5.05 2.17 10.49
C ASN A 57 6.01 1.49 9.50
N LEU A 58 7.29 1.85 9.49
CA LEU A 58 8.31 1.22 8.64
C LEU A 58 8.22 -0.32 8.67
N ARG A 59 7.89 -0.89 9.84
CA ARG A 59 7.63 -2.34 9.99
C ARG A 59 6.48 -2.85 9.14
N LYS A 60 5.42 -2.06 8.96
CA LYS A 60 4.27 -2.45 8.14
C LYS A 60 4.61 -2.40 6.65
N ALA A 61 5.38 -1.41 6.20
CA ALA A 61 5.85 -1.38 4.82
C ALA A 61 6.65 -2.65 4.47
N GLU A 62 7.52 -3.12 5.38
CA GLU A 62 8.23 -4.38 5.20
C GLU A 62 7.30 -5.61 5.20
N LEU A 63 6.28 -5.63 6.07
CA LEU A 63 5.29 -6.71 6.10
C LEU A 63 4.43 -6.75 4.83
N PHE A 64 4.01 -5.60 4.32
CA PHE A 64 3.29 -5.53 3.03
C PHE A 64 4.19 -6.04 1.92
N TYR A 65 5.45 -5.61 1.89
CA TYR A 65 6.40 -6.06 0.88
C TYR A 65 6.62 -7.58 0.95
N SER A 66 6.84 -8.15 2.13
CA SER A 66 7.03 -9.60 2.26
C SER A 66 5.80 -10.41 1.81
N ALA A 67 4.59 -9.96 2.19
CA ALA A 67 3.36 -10.59 1.77
C ALA A 67 3.11 -10.45 0.26
N SER A 68 3.55 -9.34 -0.34
CA SER A 68 3.40 -9.08 -1.77
C SER A 68 4.39 -9.89 -2.60
N LEU A 69 5.62 -10.10 -2.09
CA LEU A 69 6.63 -10.97 -2.70
C LEU A 69 6.13 -12.42 -2.83
N GLU A 70 5.46 -12.94 -1.80
CA GLU A 70 4.87 -14.29 -1.85
C GLU A 70 3.80 -14.43 -2.95
N LYS A 71 3.22 -13.32 -3.39
CA LYS A 71 2.23 -13.26 -4.48
C LYS A 71 2.85 -12.89 -5.84
N GLY A 72 4.17 -12.73 -5.90
CA GLY A 72 4.91 -12.42 -7.14
C GLY A 72 5.11 -10.93 -7.42
N TYR A 73 4.70 -10.02 -6.53
CA TYR A 73 4.94 -8.59 -6.68
C TYR A 73 6.32 -8.24 -6.13
N LEU A 74 7.25 -7.91 -7.02
CA LEU A 74 8.66 -7.69 -6.69
C LEU A 74 8.98 -6.23 -6.34
N LYS A 75 8.11 -5.28 -6.71
CA LYS A 75 8.35 -3.87 -6.46
C LYS A 75 7.95 -3.51 -5.04
N LYS A 76 8.88 -2.87 -4.32
CA LYS A 76 8.61 -2.33 -2.99
C LYS A 76 7.85 -1.02 -3.13
N LEU A 77 6.69 -0.95 -2.49
CA LEU A 77 5.88 0.27 -2.41
C LEU A 77 6.36 1.13 -1.23
N GLU A 78 6.83 2.33 -1.51
CA GLU A 78 7.14 3.31 -0.46
C GLU A 78 5.85 3.98 0.02
N ILE A 79 5.60 4.03 1.33
CA ILE A 79 4.39 4.64 1.88
C ILE A 79 4.81 5.93 2.59
N VAL A 80 4.41 7.07 2.04
CA VAL A 80 4.89 8.39 2.48
C VAL A 80 3.73 9.30 2.86
N THR A 81 4.00 10.29 3.70
CA THR A 81 3.08 11.40 3.89
C THR A 81 3.29 12.54 2.91
N PRO A 82 2.24 13.31 2.64
CA PRO A 82 2.36 14.60 1.98
C PRO A 82 3.36 15.55 2.65
N MET A 83 3.48 15.51 3.99
CA MET A 83 4.48 16.32 4.71
C MET A 83 5.91 15.87 4.42
N GLU A 84 6.16 14.56 4.35
CA GLU A 84 7.46 14.02 3.94
C GLU A 84 7.78 14.38 2.49
N VAL A 85 6.80 14.29 1.59
CA VAL A 85 6.99 14.63 0.16
C VAL A 85 7.27 16.13 -0.02
N SER A 86 6.60 17.01 0.72
CA SER A 86 6.78 18.46 0.59
C SER A 86 8.16 18.96 1.06
N ASN A 87 8.86 18.19 1.91
CA ASN A 87 10.19 18.54 2.41
C ASN A 87 11.35 18.16 1.46
N TYR A 88 11.06 17.52 0.32
CA TYR A 88 12.07 17.21 -0.71
C TYR A 88 12.31 18.35 -1.71
N GLU A 89 11.57 19.47 -1.63
CA GLU A 89 11.75 20.64 -2.50
C GLU A 89 12.51 21.79 -1.82
N SER A 90 13.62 21.50 -1.12
CA SER A 90 14.53 22.53 -0.58
C SER A 90 15.99 22.24 -0.88
#